data_AF-A0AB35W4A9-F1
#
_entry.id   AF-A0AB35W4A9-F1
#
_cell.length_a   1.000
_cell.length_b   1.000
_cell.length_c   1.000
_cell.angle_alpha   90.00
_cell.angle_beta   90.00
_cell.angle_gamma   90.00
#
_symmetry.space_group_name_H-M   'P 1'
#
loop_
_entity.id
_entity.type
_entity.pdbx_description
1 polymer ?
#
loop_
_entity_poly.entity_id
_entity_poly.type
_entity_poly.pdbx_seq_one_letter_code
_entity_poly.pdbx_strand_id
1 'polypeptide(L)'
;MKALSVIELSQLYGMNRQSIYKRINKGDLSKNSDGKIDLSEAIRVFGEPSNKNDNVTTLQSTAVQKETEVDMLKQQVDILKKQLELAHEREVFQREQLAAKDNQIEAIQRLLEAPKTNKTTFTDQKPGQDIATDPLSEPALKDDGVTIPEQTENKRIPIPEHIEEEPKKRGFLSRFFLPNG
;
A
#
# COMPACT_ATOMS: atom_id res chain seq x y z
N MET A 1 -53.83 -11.49 -9.42
CA MET A 1 -52.85 -11.00 -8.43
C MET A 1 -52.87 -11.93 -7.23
N LYS A 2 -51.76 -12.06 -6.47
CA LYS A 2 -51.74 -12.92 -5.29
C LYS A 2 -52.52 -12.26 -4.16
N ALA A 3 -53.59 -12.91 -3.69
CA ALA A 3 -54.39 -12.45 -2.57
C ALA A 3 -53.98 -13.18 -1.29
N LEU A 4 -53.72 -12.41 -0.23
CA LEU A 4 -53.16 -12.86 1.04
C LEU A 4 -54.15 -12.56 2.18
N SER A 5 -54.28 -13.50 3.10
CA SER A 5 -54.96 -13.26 4.38
C SER A 5 -54.14 -12.31 5.27
N VAL A 6 -54.78 -11.72 6.28
CA VAL A 6 -54.09 -10.85 7.26
C VAL A 6 -52.96 -11.60 7.99
N ILE A 7 -53.11 -12.92 8.18
CA ILE A 7 -52.10 -13.76 8.84
C ILE A 7 -50.88 -13.92 7.93
N GLU A 8 -51.10 -14.27 6.67
CA GLU A 8 -50.02 -14.42 5.70
C GLU A 8 -49.32 -13.08 5.46
N LEU A 9 -50.07 -11.98 5.40
CA LEU A 9 -49.51 -10.64 5.27
C LEU A 9 -48.64 -10.25 6.48
N SER A 10 -49.10 -10.58 7.68
CA SER A 10 -48.38 -10.36 8.93
C SER A 10 -47.05 -11.11 8.96
N GLN A 11 -47.04 -12.35 8.49
CA GLN A 11 -45.82 -13.16 8.38
C GLN A 11 -44.88 -12.62 7.30
N LEU A 12 -45.41 -12.30 6.12
CA LEU A 12 -44.65 -11.81 4.98
C LEU A 12 -43.90 -10.51 5.28
N TYR A 13 -44.54 -9.59 6.01
CA TYR A 13 -43.97 -8.29 6.36
C TYR A 13 -43.34 -8.25 7.76
N GLY A 14 -43.42 -9.34 8.54
CA GLY A 14 -42.97 -9.36 9.93
C GLY A 14 -43.64 -8.30 10.82
N MET A 15 -44.93 -8.01 10.59
CA MET A 15 -45.70 -6.99 11.30
C MET A 15 -46.80 -7.59 12.17
N ASN A 16 -47.20 -6.89 13.23
CA ASN A 16 -48.34 -7.28 14.05
C ASN A 16 -49.65 -7.22 13.24
N ARG A 17 -50.48 -8.28 13.33
CA ARG A 17 -51.82 -8.36 12.71
C ARG A 17 -52.70 -7.15 13.08
N GLN A 18 -52.59 -6.65 14.31
CA GLN A 18 -53.34 -5.48 14.77
C GLN A 18 -53.00 -4.22 13.96
N SER A 19 -51.73 -4.05 13.59
CA SER A 19 -51.28 -2.93 12.74
C SER A 19 -51.90 -3.00 11.35
N ILE A 20 -52.06 -4.21 10.81
CA ILE A 20 -52.70 -4.45 9.52
C ILE A 20 -54.20 -4.12 9.62
N TYR A 21 -54.90 -4.61 10.66
CA TYR A 21 -56.30 -4.26 10.90
C TYR A 21 -56.52 -2.76 11.07
N LYS A 22 -55.62 -2.06 11.76
CA LYS A 22 -55.68 -0.60 11.90
C LYS A 22 -55.64 0.10 10.54
N ARG A 23 -54.80 -0.37 9.62
CA ARG A 23 -54.66 0.19 8.27
C ARG A 23 -55.88 -0.09 7.39
N ILE A 24 -56.51 -1.25 7.58
CA ILE A 24 -57.81 -1.59 6.96
C ILE A 24 -58.92 -0.67 7.48
N ASN A 25 -59.05 -0.55 8.80
CA ASN A 25 -60.11 0.27 9.42
C ASN A 25 -59.95 1.76 9.11
N LYS A 26 -58.71 2.21 8.87
CA LYS A 26 -58.41 3.57 8.43
C LYS A 26 -58.72 3.79 6.93
N GLY A 27 -58.96 2.72 6.17
CA GLY A 27 -59.26 2.77 4.73
C GLY A 27 -58.02 2.84 3.84
N ASP A 28 -56.83 2.68 4.40
CA ASP A 28 -55.59 2.74 3.62
C ASP A 28 -55.28 1.43 2.91
N LEU A 29 -55.80 0.31 3.42
CA LEU A 29 -55.62 -1.03 2.85
C LEU A 29 -56.99 -1.63 2.54
N SER A 30 -57.24 -1.97 1.28
CA SER A 30 -58.51 -2.54 0.86
C SER A 30 -58.57 -4.06 1.07
N LYS A 31 -59.76 -4.58 1.39
CA LYS A 31 -60.08 -6.00 1.39
C LYS A 31 -61.05 -6.32 0.26
N ASN A 32 -60.81 -7.44 -0.40
CA ASN A 32 -61.73 -7.99 -1.40
C ASN A 32 -62.96 -8.59 -0.72
N SER A 33 -63.97 -8.95 -1.51
CA SER A 33 -65.18 -9.68 -1.04
C SER A 33 -64.85 -10.93 -0.24
N ASP A 34 -63.73 -11.58 -0.57
CA ASP A 34 -63.28 -12.84 0.03
C ASP A 34 -62.53 -12.61 1.36
N GLY A 35 -62.44 -11.36 1.84
CA GLY A 35 -61.75 -10.98 3.08
C GLY A 35 -60.22 -10.98 2.99
N LYS A 36 -59.67 -11.29 1.80
CA LYS A 36 -58.23 -11.26 1.49
C LYS A 36 -57.80 -9.89 0.95
N ILE A 37 -56.50 -9.63 1.00
CA ILE A 37 -55.85 -8.39 0.58
C ILE A 37 -54.92 -8.72 -0.57
N ASP A 38 -55.00 -7.95 -1.65
CA ASP A 38 -54.08 -8.12 -2.78
C ASP A 38 -52.66 -7.70 -2.40
N LEU A 39 -51.66 -8.44 -2.89
CA LEU A 39 -50.26 -8.12 -2.66
C LEU A 39 -49.90 -6.70 -3.16
N SER A 40 -50.53 -6.23 -4.23
CA SER A 40 -50.31 -4.87 -4.76
C SER A 40 -50.75 -3.79 -3.78
N GLU A 41 -51.87 -4.00 -3.08
CA GLU A 41 -52.33 -3.09 -2.01
C GLU A 41 -51.34 -3.09 -0.84
N ALA A 42 -50.83 -4.25 -0.48
CA ALA A 42 -49.82 -4.35 0.56
C ALA A 42 -48.50 -3.66 0.15
N ILE A 43 -48.06 -3.79 -1.10
CA ILE A 43 -46.86 -3.11 -1.62
C ILE A 43 -47.08 -1.59 -1.65
N ARG A 44 -48.24 -1.12 -2.07
CA ARG A 44 -48.60 0.31 -2.04
C ARG A 44 -48.53 0.89 -0.64
N VAL A 45 -48.98 0.13 0.37
CA VAL A 45 -49.13 0.63 1.74
C VAL A 45 -47.90 0.41 2.61
N PHE A 46 -47.20 -0.71 2.43
CA PHE A 46 -46.09 -1.16 3.27
C PHE A 46 -44.76 -1.25 2.52
N GLY A 47 -44.75 -1.11 1.20
CA GLY A 47 -43.57 -1.32 0.35
C GLY A 47 -43.33 -2.79 0.02
N GLU A 48 -42.20 -3.08 -0.61
CA GLU A 48 -41.79 -4.46 -0.88
C GLU A 48 -41.47 -5.20 0.44
N PRO A 49 -41.98 -6.42 0.64
CA PRO A 49 -41.70 -7.17 1.85
C PRO A 49 -40.22 -7.53 1.89
N SER A 50 -39.50 -6.93 2.83
CA SER A 50 -38.13 -7.35 3.15
C SER A 50 -38.20 -8.74 3.75
N ASN A 51 -37.79 -9.76 2.99
CA ASN A 51 -37.63 -11.10 3.51
C ASN A 51 -36.54 -11.03 4.60
N LYS A 52 -36.95 -10.88 5.87
CA LYS A 52 -36.07 -10.97 7.05
C LYS A 52 -35.65 -12.42 7.30
N ASN A 53 -35.26 -13.13 6.24
CA ASN A 53 -34.38 -14.27 6.37
C ASN A 53 -32.98 -13.68 6.55
N ASP A 54 -32.69 -13.20 7.76
CA ASP A 54 -31.44 -12.54 8.09
C ASP A 54 -30.21 -13.38 7.69
N ASN A 55 -30.38 -14.71 7.55
CA ASN A 55 -29.37 -15.64 7.04
C ASN A 55 -29.03 -15.49 5.54
N VAL A 56 -29.98 -15.19 4.66
CA VAL A 56 -29.70 -15.16 3.21
C VAL A 56 -29.03 -13.85 2.80
N THR A 57 -29.52 -12.73 3.35
CA THR A 57 -28.96 -11.40 3.07
C THR A 57 -27.56 -11.24 3.66
N THR A 58 -27.27 -11.83 4.83
CA THR A 58 -25.92 -11.81 5.43
C THR A 58 -24.92 -12.67 4.67
N LEU A 59 -25.29 -13.86 4.21
CA LEU A 59 -24.40 -14.70 3.38
C LEU A 59 -24.07 -14.04 2.04
N GLN A 60 -25.05 -13.39 1.42
CA GLN A 60 -24.82 -12.68 0.16
C GLN A 60 -23.99 -11.40 0.38
N SER A 61 -24.22 -10.68 1.48
CA SER A 61 -23.41 -9.49 1.82
C SER A 61 -21.97 -9.83 2.18
N THR A 62 -21.74 -10.93 2.91
CA THR A 62 -20.39 -11.40 3.24
C THR A 62 -19.64 -11.94 2.02
N ALA A 63 -20.34 -12.59 1.07
CA ALA A 63 -19.73 -13.01 -0.19
C ALA A 63 -19.29 -11.80 -1.03
N VAL A 64 -20.16 -10.80 -1.19
CA VAL A 64 -19.84 -9.56 -1.94
C VAL A 64 -18.70 -8.79 -1.25
N GLN A 65 -18.69 -8.70 0.08
CA GLN A 65 -17.58 -8.06 0.81
C GLN A 65 -16.24 -8.77 0.57
N LYS A 66 -16.22 -10.10 0.60
CA LYS A 66 -15.01 -10.89 0.31
C LYS A 66 -14.52 -10.69 -1.12
N GLU A 67 -15.43 -10.62 -2.09
CA GLU A 67 -15.07 -10.33 -3.48
C GLU A 67 -14.43 -8.94 -3.62
N THR A 68 -15.01 -7.92 -2.99
CA THR A 68 -14.44 -6.56 -3.02
C THR A 68 -13.07 -6.47 -2.37
N GLU A 69 -12.84 -7.21 -1.28
CA GLU A 69 -11.53 -7.27 -0.61
C GLU A 69 -10.49 -7.95 -1.51
N VAL A 70 -10.86 -9.06 -2.14
CA VAL A 70 -9.97 -9.78 -3.08
C VAL A 70 -9.59 -8.90 -4.26
N ASP A 71 -10.53 -8.14 -4.82
CA ASP A 71 -10.24 -7.25 -5.96
C ASP A 71 -9.36 -6.06 -5.56
N MET A 72 -9.58 -5.49 -4.36
CA MET A 72 -8.69 -4.46 -3.81
C MET A 72 -7.27 -5.00 -3.58
N LEU A 73 -7.14 -6.22 -3.05
CA LEU A 73 -5.84 -6.86 -2.86
C LEU A 73 -5.13 -7.15 -4.18
N LYS A 74 -5.84 -7.61 -5.21
CA LYS A 74 -5.27 -7.77 -6.57
C LYS A 74 -4.74 -6.44 -7.11
N GLN A 75 -5.52 -5.36 -6.97
CA GLN A 75 -5.09 -4.04 -7.41
C GLN A 75 -3.82 -3.58 -6.68
N GLN A 76 -3.72 -3.84 -5.37
CA GLN A 76 -2.51 -3.54 -4.60
C GLN A 76 -1.31 -4.36 -5.08
N VAL A 77 -1.49 -5.65 -5.34
CA VAL A 77 -0.44 -6.52 -5.88
C VAL A 77 0.05 -6.02 -7.24
N ASP A 78 -0.85 -5.58 -8.12
CA ASP A 78 -0.47 -5.07 -9.44
C ASP A 78 0.30 -3.74 -9.35
N ILE A 79 -0.08 -2.85 -8.44
CA ILE A 79 0.66 -1.63 -8.16
C ILE A 79 2.07 -1.96 -7.65
N LEU A 80 2.18 -2.90 -6.70
CA LEU A 80 3.47 -3.31 -6.14
C LEU A 80 4.37 -3.95 -7.20
N LYS A 81 3.82 -4.83 -8.06
CA LYS A 81 4.56 -5.41 -9.19
C LYS A 81 5.10 -4.32 -10.12
N LYS A 82 4.26 -3.34 -10.47
CA LYS A 82 4.67 -2.22 -11.34
C LYS A 82 5.76 -1.37 -10.68
N GLN A 83 5.67 -1.12 -9.38
CA GLN A 83 6.72 -0.41 -8.65
C GLN A 83 8.04 -1.18 -8.65
N LEU A 84 7.98 -2.50 -8.49
CA LEU A 84 9.16 -3.36 -8.52
C LEU A 84 9.82 -3.37 -9.91
N GLU A 85 9.02 -3.44 -10.98
CA GLU A 85 9.51 -3.39 -12.36
C GLU A 85 10.22 -2.06 -12.65
N LEU A 86 9.60 -0.93 -12.29
CA LEU A 86 10.21 0.40 -12.44
C LEU A 86 11.49 0.57 -11.61
N ALA A 87 11.53 -0.01 -10.40
CA ALA A 87 12.72 0.00 -9.57
C ALA A 87 13.86 -0.81 -10.21
N HIS A 88 13.54 -1.97 -10.78
CA HIS A 88 14.51 -2.81 -11.48
C HIS A 88 15.05 -2.15 -12.74
N GLU A 89 14.18 -1.55 -13.57
CA GLU A 89 14.59 -0.80 -14.76
C GLU A 89 15.55 0.35 -14.39
N ARG A 90 15.26 1.07 -13.31
CA ARG A 90 16.14 2.12 -12.78
C ARG A 90 17.50 1.58 -12.36
N GLU A 91 17.54 0.43 -11.68
CA GLU A 91 18.79 -0.21 -11.26
C GLU A 91 19.63 -0.61 -12.47
N VAL A 92 19.03 -1.24 -13.47
CA VAL A 92 19.69 -1.66 -14.71
C VAL A 92 20.27 -0.44 -15.43
N PHE A 93 19.47 0.61 -15.62
CA PHE A 93 19.93 1.84 -16.27
C PHE A 93 21.10 2.50 -15.52
N GLN A 94 21.05 2.54 -14.19
CA GLN A 94 22.16 3.07 -13.38
C GLN A 94 23.43 2.22 -13.53
N ARG A 95 23.28 0.89 -13.52
CA ARG A 95 24.41 -0.04 -13.69
C ARG A 95 25.05 0.10 -15.06
N GLU A 96 24.27 0.29 -16.12
CA GLU A 96 24.78 0.54 -17.47
C GLU A 96 25.58 1.85 -17.55
N GLN A 97 25.07 2.92 -16.92
CA GLN A 97 25.81 4.18 -16.83
C GLN A 97 27.13 4.03 -16.09
N LEU A 98 27.15 3.30 -14.97
CA LEU A 98 28.37 3.03 -14.22
C LEU A 98 29.38 2.24 -15.07
N ALA A 99 28.93 1.18 -15.75
CA ALA A 99 29.79 0.39 -16.63
C ALA A 99 30.39 1.24 -17.77
N ALA A 100 29.60 2.14 -18.36
CA ALA A 100 30.10 3.05 -19.38
C ALA A 100 31.18 4.02 -18.84
N LYS A 101 31.01 4.50 -17.59
CA LYS A 101 32.00 5.35 -16.92
C LYS A 101 33.27 4.59 -16.58
N ASP A 102 33.16 3.36 -16.08
CA ASP A 102 34.32 2.51 -15.78
C ASP A 102 35.15 2.23 -17.04
N ASN A 103 34.49 1.93 -18.16
CA ASN A 103 35.17 1.77 -19.46
C ASN A 103 35.90 3.05 -19.91
N GLN A 104 35.33 4.23 -19.66
CA GLN A 104 36.00 5.51 -19.96
C GLN A 104 37.24 5.71 -19.07
N ILE A 105 37.13 5.38 -17.78
CA ILE A 105 38.25 5.46 -16.84
C ILE A 105 39.36 4.50 -17.26
N GLU A 106 39.03 3.26 -17.60
CA GLU A 106 40.00 2.27 -18.08
C GLU A 106 40.72 2.74 -19.35
N ALA A 107 39.97 3.30 -20.32
CA ALA A 107 40.54 3.83 -21.55
C ALA A 107 41.51 4.99 -21.27
N ILE A 108 41.15 5.92 -20.38
CA ILE A 108 42.02 7.03 -19.97
C ILE A 108 43.26 6.50 -19.26
N GLN A 109 43.09 5.54 -18.35
CA GLN A 109 44.19 4.95 -17.61
C GLN A 109 45.19 4.28 -18.55
N ARG A 110 44.71 3.54 -19.55
CA ARG A 110 45.55 2.92 -20.58
C ARG A 110 46.30 3.95 -21.46
N LEU A 111 45.71 5.12 -21.72
CA LEU A 111 46.38 6.20 -22.46
C LEU A 111 47.44 6.92 -21.60
N LEU A 112 47.21 7.00 -20.29
CA LEU A 112 48.14 7.60 -19.32
C LEU A 112 49.23 6.63 -18.85
N GLU A 113 49.05 5.32 -19.06
CA GLU A 113 50.10 4.32 -18.82
C GLU A 113 51.32 4.64 -19.70
N ALA A 114 52.37 5.19 -19.07
CA ALA A 114 53.62 5.50 -19.75
C ALA A 114 54.21 4.25 -20.44
N PRO A 115 54.93 4.39 -21.57
CA PRO A 115 55.57 3.27 -22.23
C PRO A 115 56.49 2.55 -21.24
N LYS A 116 56.13 1.33 -20.83
CA LYS A 116 57.04 0.49 -20.05
C LYS A 116 58.27 0.27 -20.93
N THR A 117 59.36 0.92 -20.57
CA THR A 117 60.64 0.76 -21.23
C THR A 117 61.12 -0.67 -20.98
N ASN A 118 60.90 -1.54 -21.97
CA ASN A 118 61.52 -2.85 -22.01
C ASN A 118 63.02 -2.64 -22.31
N LYS A 119 63.77 -2.12 -21.34
CA LYS A 119 65.23 -2.17 -21.40
C LYS A 119 65.62 -3.60 -21.10
N THR A 120 65.84 -4.33 -22.18
CA THR A 120 66.67 -5.53 -22.26
C THR A 120 67.98 -5.28 -21.51
N THR A 121 68.09 -5.75 -20.27
CA THR A 121 69.39 -5.91 -19.62
C THR A 121 69.83 -7.34 -19.84
N PHE A 122 70.93 -7.44 -20.58
CA PHE A 122 71.72 -8.63 -20.84
C PHE A 122 71.94 -9.46 -19.58
N THR A 123 71.84 -10.78 -19.76
CA THR A 123 72.29 -11.82 -18.87
C THR A 123 73.75 -11.61 -18.45
N ASP A 124 74.02 -11.51 -17.15
CA ASP A 124 75.16 -12.20 -16.55
C ASP A 124 74.87 -12.59 -15.09
N GLN A 125 75.43 -13.72 -14.68
CA GLN A 125 75.06 -14.57 -13.56
C GLN A 125 75.72 -14.13 -12.24
N LYS A 126 75.04 -14.28 -11.09
CA LYS A 126 75.60 -14.89 -9.85
C LYS A 126 74.54 -15.07 -8.74
N PRO A 127 74.43 -16.26 -8.10
CA PRO A 127 73.64 -16.46 -6.88
C PRO A 127 74.52 -16.55 -5.61
N GLY A 128 73.98 -16.13 -4.46
CA GLY A 128 74.54 -16.34 -3.11
C GLY A 128 73.84 -15.39 -2.13
N GLN A 129 72.79 -15.82 -1.43
CA GLN A 129 72.76 -16.52 -0.13
C GLN A 129 73.13 -15.64 1.08
N ASP A 130 72.26 -15.76 2.09
CA ASP A 130 72.48 -15.62 3.54
C ASP A 130 72.30 -14.25 4.21
N ILE A 131 71.71 -14.05 5.42
CA ILE A 131 71.05 -14.90 6.45
C ILE A 131 70.26 -13.92 7.39
N ALA A 132 69.12 -14.40 7.90
CA ALA A 132 68.40 -14.12 9.16
C ALA A 132 68.27 -12.70 9.77
N THR A 133 67.04 -12.32 10.15
CA THR A 133 66.60 -12.24 11.57
C THR A 133 65.05 -12.22 11.63
N ASP A 134 64.55 -12.94 12.63
CA ASP A 134 63.18 -13.37 12.96
C ASP A 134 62.31 -12.23 13.59
N PRO A 135 61.11 -12.45 14.18
CA PRO A 135 59.83 -11.98 13.66
C PRO A 135 59.10 -11.00 14.63
N LEU A 136 57.89 -10.60 14.22
CA LEU A 136 56.75 -10.25 15.09
C LEU A 136 56.90 -9.07 16.07
N SER A 137 56.10 -8.01 15.85
CA SER A 137 55.27 -7.36 16.89
C SER A 137 54.39 -6.26 16.27
N GLU A 138 53.09 -6.52 16.18
CA GLU A 138 52.09 -5.45 16.34
C GLU A 138 52.24 -4.86 17.74
N PRO A 139 51.95 -3.56 17.91
CA PRO A 139 51.06 -3.24 19.00
C PRO A 139 49.98 -2.23 18.63
N ALA A 140 48.83 -2.52 19.21
CA ALA A 140 47.60 -1.77 19.23
C ALA A 140 47.73 -0.29 19.62
N LEU A 141 46.84 0.50 19.00
CA LEU A 141 45.97 1.53 19.58
C LEU A 141 46.45 2.17 20.90
N LYS A 142 46.72 3.48 20.85
CA LYS A 142 46.51 4.37 21.98
C LYS A 142 45.75 5.62 21.54
N ASP A 143 44.75 5.90 22.36
CA ASP A 143 43.77 6.98 22.35
C ASP A 143 44.42 8.32 22.77
N ASP A 144 43.60 9.36 22.67
CA ASP A 144 43.70 10.68 23.31
C ASP A 144 44.44 11.79 22.57
N GLY A 145 43.70 12.86 22.22
CA GLY A 145 44.28 14.20 22.08
C GLY A 145 43.64 15.13 21.05
N VAL A 146 42.40 15.54 21.32
CA VAL A 146 41.65 16.64 20.67
C VAL A 146 42.51 17.80 20.15
N THR A 147 42.38 18.18 18.87
CA THR A 147 42.36 19.58 18.38
C THR A 147 41.67 19.63 17.00
N ILE A 148 40.56 20.36 16.94
CA ILE A 148 39.77 20.68 15.74
C ILE A 148 40.53 21.73 14.90
N PRO A 149 40.48 21.66 13.55
CA PRO A 149 40.00 22.82 12.83
C PRO A 149 38.87 22.48 11.84
N GLU A 150 37.91 23.39 11.85
CA GLU A 150 36.74 23.57 11.01
C GLU A 150 36.78 23.00 9.58
N GLN A 151 35.72 22.23 9.29
CA GLN A 151 34.74 22.49 8.24
C GLN A 151 35.25 23.13 6.93
N THR A 152 35.50 22.28 5.94
CA THR A 152 35.26 22.65 4.53
C THR A 152 34.07 21.84 4.01
N GLU A 153 32.92 22.50 4.06
CA GLU A 153 31.71 22.35 3.25
C GLU A 153 31.57 21.07 2.41
N ASN A 154 31.04 20.01 3.02
CA ASN A 154 30.27 19.03 2.27
C ASN A 154 28.93 19.68 1.90
N LYS A 155 28.76 20.10 0.64
CA LYS A 155 27.46 20.47 0.08
C LYS A 155 26.58 19.21 -0.03
N ARG A 156 26.06 18.76 1.11
CA ARG A 156 24.90 17.88 1.16
C ARG A 156 23.75 18.63 0.51
N ILE A 157 23.11 17.97 -0.45
CA ILE A 157 21.83 18.38 -1.03
C ILE A 157 20.90 18.73 0.14
N PRO A 158 20.18 19.87 0.12
CA PRO A 158 19.22 20.17 1.17
C PRO A 158 18.15 19.09 1.10
N ILE A 159 18.11 18.24 2.12
CA ILE A 159 17.01 17.32 2.36
C ILE A 159 15.80 18.22 2.60
N PRO A 160 14.72 18.14 1.80
CA PRO A 160 13.50 18.85 2.13
C PRO A 160 13.05 18.39 3.52
N GLU A 161 12.99 19.31 4.49
CA GLU A 161 12.33 19.06 5.76
C GLU A 161 10.89 18.64 5.43
N HIS A 162 10.53 17.40 5.74
CA HIS A 162 9.14 17.00 5.74
C HIS A 162 8.48 17.70 6.92
N ILE A 163 7.92 18.89 6.66
CA ILE A 163 6.98 19.50 7.58
C ILE A 163 5.73 18.62 7.50
N GLU A 164 5.60 17.66 8.41
CA GLU A 164 4.29 17.09 8.71
C GLU A 164 3.44 18.25 9.24
N GLU A 165 2.54 18.77 8.41
CA GLU A 165 1.48 19.63 8.92
C GLU A 165 0.61 18.76 9.84
N GLU A 166 0.82 18.89 11.15
CA GLU A 166 -0.07 18.28 12.15
C GLU A 166 -1.52 18.67 11.80
N PRO A 167 -2.46 17.71 11.77
CA PRO A 167 -3.84 18.01 11.47
C PRO A 167 -4.38 19.00 12.50
N LYS A 168 -4.76 20.20 12.05
CA LYS A 168 -5.33 21.25 12.89
C LYS A 168 -6.47 20.67 13.73
N LYS A 169 -6.27 20.58 15.04
CA LYS A 169 -7.26 20.04 15.98
C LYS A 169 -8.55 20.86 15.87
N ARG A 170 -9.59 20.23 15.31
CA ARG A 170 -10.94 20.80 15.20
C ARG A 170 -11.52 20.92 16.61
N GLY A 171 -11.67 22.15 17.11
CA GLY A 171 -12.33 22.42 18.38
C GLY A 171 -13.80 21.95 18.36
N PHE A 172 -14.39 21.69 19.53
CA PHE A 172 -15.74 21.12 19.68
C PHE A 172 -16.81 21.84 18.84
N LEU A 173 -16.69 23.15 18.65
CA LEU A 173 -17.62 23.95 17.85
C LEU A 173 -17.44 23.77 16.33
N SER A 174 -16.25 23.42 15.84
CA SER A 174 -16.02 23.33 14.38
C SER A 174 -16.59 22.06 13.75
N ARG A 175 -16.99 21.07 14.56
CA ARG A 175 -17.70 19.86 14.12
C ARG A 175 -19.20 20.10 13.83
N PHE A 176 -19.78 21.18 14.36
CA PHE A 176 -21.22 21.46 14.20
C PHE A 176 -21.53 22.47 13.09
N PHE A 177 -20.60 23.36 12.75
CA PHE A 177 -20.86 24.47 11.82
C PHE A 177 -20.25 24.31 10.43
N LEU A 178 -19.35 23.34 10.22
CA LEU A 178 -18.80 23.06 8.89
C LEU A 178 -19.23 21.64 8.45
N PRO A 179 -20.19 21.51 7.51
CA PRO A 179 -20.47 20.23 6.87
C PRO A 179 -19.22 19.81 6.10
N ASN A 180 -18.86 18.53 6.21
CA ASN A 180 -17.66 17.99 5.56
C ASN A 180 -17.76 18.24 4.04
N GLY A 181 -16.67 18.71 3.45
CA GLY A 181 -16.43 18.52 2.02
C GLY A 181 -16.30 17.03 1.71
#